data_AF-A0A7S2BH07-F1
#
_entry.id   AF-A0A7S2BH07-F1
#
_cell.length_a   1.000
_cell.length_b   1.000
_cell.length_c   1.000
_cell.angle_alpha   90.00
_cell.angle_beta   90.00
_cell.angle_gamma   90.00
#
_symmetry.space_group_name_H-M   'P 1'
#
loop_
_entity.id
_entity.type
_entity.pdbx_description
1 polymer ?
#
loop_
_entity_poly.entity_id
_entity_poly.type
_entity_poly.pdbx_seq_one_letter_code
_entity_poly.pdbx_strand_id
1 'polypeptide(L)'
;LLTRLMVSLRVLVLGYALHGSVAFLPATRSPSAVRRHAAPLTPSQLPAQPRRRHLSMVSSLTPPGVSVPVKAAPPTPEPPATRMDETFPGVVECPMTAWGARDVNLAEERAKPSGEFAPEWNKADVMAADAGEEEELEYFRCLRPTIKTLMAQYGSIVMRGFDITKESDGFLKMYLALGLEPCDDPLQSVAARDAVDKEKGVYEAVNKESRAKYFVGMHNEQVGTRSPRRAAFVCFKPADDGGEFLLLDGRKMLRDLDAEFLDEMYEKQVRFIAAELPLGFLEAVHPKVRDMLEKPMLAMASQAAKKKVDFDIDLQWTKVR
;
A
#
# COMPACT_ATOMS: atom_id res chain seq x y z
N LEU A 1 4.55 -45.45 14.02
CA LEU A 1 4.74 -44.59 12.83
C LEU A 1 4.91 -43.15 13.31
N LEU A 2 6.01 -42.51 12.90
CA LEU A 2 6.27 -41.06 12.91
C LEU A 2 6.33 -40.31 14.25
N THR A 3 7.53 -40.39 14.82
CA THR A 3 8.40 -39.37 15.42
C THR A 3 8.04 -37.87 15.25
N ARG A 4 8.00 -37.13 16.37
CA ARG A 4 8.78 -35.89 16.69
C ARG A 4 8.41 -35.44 18.11
N LEU A 5 9.15 -35.85 19.13
CA LEU A 5 10.24 -35.12 19.80
C LEU A 5 9.84 -33.71 20.31
N MET A 6 9.36 -33.65 21.55
CA MET A 6 9.32 -32.45 22.41
C MET A 6 10.37 -32.62 23.52
N VAL A 7 11.40 -31.79 23.56
CA VAL A 7 12.32 -31.46 24.69
C VAL A 7 13.07 -30.20 24.23
N SER A 8 13.31 -29.11 24.97
CA SER A 8 13.03 -28.67 26.33
C SER A 8 13.23 -27.16 26.34
N LEU A 9 12.27 -26.46 26.95
CA LEU A 9 12.47 -25.41 27.95
C LEU A 9 13.69 -24.47 27.81
N ARG A 10 13.42 -23.16 27.66
CA ARG A 10 13.74 -22.13 28.67
C ARG A 10 13.34 -20.71 28.20
N VAL A 11 12.35 -20.13 28.90
CA VAL A 11 12.28 -18.75 29.45
C VAL A 11 12.34 -17.58 28.44
N LEU A 12 11.23 -16.83 28.24
CA LEU A 12 10.91 -15.48 28.80
C LEU A 12 12.03 -14.43 28.56
N VAL A 13 11.77 -13.26 27.95
CA VAL A 13 11.43 -12.01 28.68
C VAL A 13 10.90 -10.92 27.73
N LEU A 14 9.90 -10.20 28.25
CA LEU A 14 9.21 -9.01 27.76
C LEU A 14 10.06 -7.73 27.75
N GLY A 15 9.64 -6.78 26.90
CA GLY A 15 9.40 -5.39 27.32
C GLY A 15 10.31 -4.34 26.69
N TYR A 16 9.69 -3.29 26.13
CA TYR A 16 10.34 -1.99 25.91
C TYR A 16 10.07 -1.09 27.11
N ALA A 17 11.13 -0.63 27.75
CA ALA A 17 11.09 0.44 28.74
C ALA A 17 11.11 1.80 28.03
N LEU A 18 10.11 2.63 28.29
CA LEU A 18 10.32 4.07 28.41
C LEU A 18 10.13 4.39 29.90
N HIS A 19 11.18 4.97 30.50
CA HIS A 19 11.15 5.42 31.89
C HIS A 19 10.05 6.46 32.09
N GLY A 20 9.20 6.22 33.10
CA GLY A 20 8.12 7.12 33.50
C GLY A 20 7.04 6.36 34.27
N SER A 21 7.34 5.97 35.50
CA SER A 21 6.50 5.19 36.42
C SER A 21 5.12 5.81 36.67
N VAL A 22 4.04 5.07 36.41
CA VAL A 22 2.88 4.90 37.32
C VAL A 22 2.23 3.54 37.02
N ALA A 23 2.20 2.66 38.02
CA ALA A 23 1.55 1.35 37.94
C ALA A 23 0.01 1.50 37.99
N PHE A 24 -0.70 0.79 37.11
CA PHE A 24 -2.15 0.62 37.22
C PHE A 24 -2.50 -0.79 37.69
N LEU A 25 -3.15 -0.85 38.86
CA LEU A 25 -3.82 -2.03 39.40
C LEU A 25 -5.04 -2.40 38.54
N PRO A 26 -5.42 -3.69 38.45
CA PRO A 26 -6.61 -4.11 37.73
C PRO A 26 -7.87 -3.79 38.55
N ALA A 27 -8.72 -2.91 38.02
CA ALA A 27 -10.04 -2.65 38.60
C ALA A 27 -11.00 -3.78 38.25
N THR A 28 -11.42 -4.51 39.28
CA THR A 28 -12.51 -5.49 39.27
C THR A 28 -13.82 -4.81 38.84
N ARG A 29 -14.45 -5.31 37.77
CA ARG A 29 -15.84 -4.95 37.42
C ARG A 29 -16.81 -5.89 38.16
N SER A 30 -17.58 -5.33 39.08
CA SER A 30 -18.80 -5.95 39.62
C SER A 30 -20.02 -5.48 38.82
N PRO A 31 -21.09 -6.29 38.68
CA PRO A 31 -22.13 -6.08 37.67
C PRO A 31 -23.34 -5.32 38.24
N SER A 32 -23.90 -4.40 37.45
CA SER A 32 -25.22 -3.81 37.75
C SER A 32 -26.13 -3.79 36.53
N ALA A 33 -27.14 -4.66 36.62
CA ALA A 33 -28.55 -4.45 36.29
C ALA A 33 -28.93 -3.90 34.91
N VAL A 34 -29.25 -4.81 33.99
CA VAL A 34 -30.28 -4.58 32.96
C VAL A 34 -31.54 -5.34 33.37
N ARG A 35 -32.61 -4.60 33.67
CA ARG A 35 -33.96 -5.11 33.95
C ARG A 35 -34.48 -5.87 32.73
N ARG A 36 -34.87 -7.13 32.94
CA ARG A 36 -35.69 -7.93 32.02
C ARG A 36 -37.16 -7.61 32.27
N HIS A 37 -37.89 -7.24 31.22
CA HIS A 37 -39.31 -7.54 31.10
C HIS A 37 -39.50 -8.34 29.82
N ALA A 38 -39.62 -9.66 29.97
CA ALA A 38 -40.10 -10.56 28.93
C ALA A 38 -41.27 -11.34 29.53
N ALA A 39 -42.47 -11.11 29.00
CA ALA A 39 -43.64 -11.96 29.24
C ALA A 39 -43.54 -13.21 28.34
N PRO A 40 -44.02 -14.38 28.79
CA PRO A 40 -43.93 -15.61 28.01
C PRO A 40 -45.04 -15.67 26.95
N LEU A 41 -44.68 -15.95 25.70
CA LEU A 41 -45.63 -16.34 24.65
C LEU A 41 -45.62 -17.86 24.50
N THR A 42 -46.83 -18.43 24.49
CA THR A 42 -47.16 -19.85 24.36
C THR A 42 -47.01 -20.34 22.91
N PRO A 43 -46.75 -21.65 22.70
CA PRO A 43 -46.51 -22.22 21.39
C PRO A 43 -47.82 -22.72 20.77
N SER A 44 -48.38 -21.97 19.83
CA SER A 44 -49.33 -22.50 18.84
C SER A 44 -49.38 -21.55 17.66
N GLN A 45 -49.41 -22.11 16.45
CA GLN A 45 -49.49 -21.45 15.14
C GLN A 45 -48.15 -21.08 14.48
N LEU A 46 -47.45 -22.11 13.98
CA LEU A 46 -46.51 -22.00 12.87
C LEU A 46 -47.29 -22.13 11.54
N PRO A 47 -47.18 -21.19 10.59
CA PRO A 47 -47.56 -21.45 9.21
C PRO A 47 -46.45 -22.21 8.47
N ALA A 48 -46.88 -23.06 7.53
CA ALA A 48 -46.09 -24.07 6.83
C ALA A 48 -44.83 -23.53 6.12
N GLN A 49 -43.71 -24.24 6.32
CA GLN A 49 -42.48 -24.05 5.55
C GLN A 49 -42.64 -24.53 4.10
N PRO A 50 -42.15 -23.79 3.09
CA PRO A 50 -41.92 -24.35 1.79
C PRO A 50 -40.62 -25.17 1.76
N ARG A 51 -40.70 -26.34 1.13
CA ARG A 51 -39.66 -27.36 0.96
C ARG A 51 -38.28 -26.78 0.59
N ARG A 52 -37.26 -27.08 1.39
CA ARG A 52 -35.84 -27.00 1.02
C ARG A 52 -35.56 -27.93 -0.18
N ARG A 53 -35.31 -27.35 -1.35
CA ARG A 53 -34.56 -28.02 -2.40
C ARG A 53 -33.07 -27.89 -2.07
N HIS A 54 -32.37 -29.02 -1.96
CA HIS A 54 -30.91 -29.06 -1.91
C HIS A 54 -30.36 -28.47 -3.21
N LEU A 55 -29.71 -27.30 -3.13
CA LEU A 55 -28.85 -26.78 -4.18
C LEU A 55 -27.41 -27.04 -3.77
N SER A 56 -26.81 -28.02 -4.45
CA SER A 56 -25.37 -28.23 -4.52
C SER A 56 -24.74 -26.98 -5.15
N MET A 57 -24.03 -26.19 -4.35
CA MET A 57 -23.19 -25.10 -4.85
C MET A 57 -21.89 -25.71 -5.37
N VAL A 58 -21.92 -26.11 -6.65
CA VAL A 58 -20.70 -26.29 -7.43
C VAL A 58 -20.15 -24.90 -7.73
N SER A 59 -18.90 -24.70 -7.35
CA SER A 59 -18.04 -23.61 -7.76
C SER A 59 -17.90 -23.60 -9.29
N SER A 60 -18.51 -22.64 -9.97
CA SER A 60 -18.14 -22.18 -11.32
C SER A 60 -19.13 -21.12 -11.80
N LEU A 61 -18.82 -19.84 -11.60
CA LEU A 61 -19.42 -18.75 -12.37
C LEU A 61 -18.36 -17.68 -12.67
N THR A 62 -17.39 -18.04 -13.50
CA THR A 62 -16.86 -17.08 -14.47
C THR A 62 -17.89 -16.97 -15.60
N PRO A 63 -18.44 -15.79 -15.90
CA PRO A 63 -19.35 -15.64 -17.04
C PRO A 63 -18.58 -15.91 -18.35
N PRO A 64 -19.17 -16.67 -19.29
CA PRO A 64 -18.55 -16.89 -20.60
C PRO A 64 -18.68 -15.59 -21.40
N GLY A 65 -17.54 -14.97 -21.75
CA GLY A 65 -17.53 -13.79 -22.61
C GLY A 65 -16.65 -12.62 -22.15
N VAL A 66 -15.96 -12.71 -21.00
CA VAL A 66 -14.85 -11.79 -20.72
C VAL A 66 -13.59 -12.37 -21.37
N SER A 67 -13.42 -12.09 -22.66
CA SER A 67 -12.10 -12.15 -23.27
C SER A 67 -11.21 -11.16 -22.52
N VAL A 68 -10.24 -11.67 -21.77
CA VAL A 68 -9.09 -10.87 -21.32
C VAL A 68 -8.52 -10.22 -22.57
N PRO A 69 -8.38 -8.89 -22.61
CA PRO A 69 -8.01 -8.19 -23.83
C PRO A 69 -6.63 -8.67 -24.30
N VAL A 70 -6.48 -8.66 -25.62
CA VAL A 70 -5.30 -9.01 -26.42
C VAL A 70 -4.01 -8.62 -25.69
N LYS A 71 -3.14 -9.59 -25.43
CA LYS A 71 -1.77 -9.37 -24.95
C LYS A 71 -1.08 -8.45 -25.96
N ALA A 72 -0.97 -7.15 -25.64
CA ALA A 72 -0.12 -6.26 -26.42
C ALA A 72 1.27 -6.90 -26.43
N ALA A 73 1.72 -7.34 -27.61
CA ALA A 73 3.00 -7.99 -27.74
C ALA A 73 4.09 -7.06 -27.18
N PRO A 74 5.10 -7.59 -26.49
CA PRO A 74 6.25 -6.79 -26.11
C PRO A 74 6.76 -6.10 -27.38
N PRO A 75 6.99 -4.77 -27.35
CA PRO A 75 7.50 -4.08 -28.52
C PRO A 75 8.84 -4.69 -28.91
N THR A 76 9.08 -4.88 -30.20
CA THR A 76 10.43 -5.18 -30.68
C THR A 76 11.31 -4.00 -30.29
N PRO A 77 12.24 -4.18 -29.36
CA PRO A 77 12.91 -3.03 -28.76
C PRO A 77 14.03 -2.58 -29.71
N GLU A 78 14.12 -1.27 -29.93
CA GLU A 78 15.12 -0.69 -30.83
C GLU A 78 16.33 -0.21 -30.03
N PRO A 79 17.57 -0.48 -30.48
CA PRO A 79 18.76 -0.01 -29.79
C PRO A 79 18.74 1.52 -29.67
N PRO A 80 19.08 2.08 -28.49
CA PRO A 80 19.20 3.53 -28.37
C PRO A 80 20.32 4.04 -29.27
N ALA A 81 20.11 5.21 -29.89
CA ALA A 81 21.08 5.83 -30.80
C ALA A 81 22.44 6.14 -30.12
N THR A 82 22.46 6.27 -28.80
CA THR A 82 23.66 6.47 -27.99
C THR A 82 23.58 5.67 -26.69
N ARG A 83 24.71 5.13 -26.23
CA ARG A 83 24.82 4.51 -24.91
C ARG A 83 24.60 5.59 -23.85
N MET A 84 23.58 5.42 -23.01
CA MET A 84 23.28 6.35 -21.92
C MET A 84 24.03 5.95 -20.65
N ASP A 85 24.13 6.89 -19.71
CA ASP A 85 24.72 6.65 -18.41
C ASP A 85 23.86 5.69 -17.57
N GLU A 86 24.51 4.64 -17.08
CA GLU A 86 23.95 3.61 -16.19
C GLU A 86 24.64 3.65 -14.82
N THR A 87 25.43 4.69 -14.54
CA THR A 87 26.08 4.89 -13.25
C THR A 87 25.01 5.16 -12.21
N PHE A 88 25.01 4.37 -11.15
CA PHE A 88 24.16 4.62 -9.99
C PHE A 88 24.78 5.76 -9.16
N PRO A 89 24.13 6.93 -9.07
CA PRO A 89 24.69 8.08 -8.34
C PRO A 89 24.55 7.95 -6.82
N GLY A 90 23.98 6.83 -6.33
CA GLY A 90 23.48 6.68 -4.97
C GLY A 90 22.00 7.05 -4.88
N VAL A 91 21.40 6.77 -3.72
CA VAL A 91 20.02 7.12 -3.44
C VAL A 91 19.92 8.61 -3.10
N VAL A 92 19.13 9.35 -3.87
CA VAL A 92 18.82 10.77 -3.63
C VAL A 92 17.39 10.92 -3.12
N GLU A 93 17.07 12.02 -2.43
CA GLU A 93 15.69 12.28 -2.01
C GLU A 93 14.72 12.25 -3.20
N CYS A 94 13.53 11.67 -3.02
CA CYS A 94 12.48 11.74 -4.04
C CYS A 94 12.09 13.19 -4.36
N PRO A 95 11.62 13.46 -5.59
CA PRO A 95 11.24 14.80 -5.99
C PRO A 95 10.05 15.31 -5.16
N MET A 96 9.97 16.64 -5.05
CA MET A 96 8.82 17.32 -4.47
C MET A 96 7.55 16.95 -5.24
N THR A 97 6.46 16.70 -4.50
CA THR A 97 5.16 16.38 -5.06
C THR A 97 4.64 17.57 -5.88
N ALA A 98 4.43 17.33 -7.18
CA ALA A 98 3.81 18.30 -8.07
C ALA A 98 2.29 18.14 -8.00
N TRP A 99 1.63 19.00 -7.21
CA TRP A 99 0.18 19.04 -7.14
C TRP A 99 -0.41 19.73 -8.38
N GLY A 100 -1.46 19.15 -8.93
CA GLY A 100 -2.24 19.76 -10.00
C GLY A 100 -3.08 20.95 -9.52
N ALA A 101 -3.84 21.54 -10.44
CA ALA A 101 -4.79 22.59 -10.11
C ALA A 101 -5.89 22.08 -9.15
N ARG A 102 -6.45 22.98 -8.34
CA ARG A 102 -7.50 22.66 -7.34
C ARG A 102 -8.92 22.84 -7.86
N ASP A 103 -9.07 23.21 -9.12
CA ASP A 103 -10.31 23.44 -9.85
C ASP A 103 -10.44 22.41 -10.98
N VAL A 104 -10.24 21.14 -10.63
CA VAL A 104 -10.33 20.02 -11.56
C VAL A 104 -11.76 19.86 -12.03
N ASN A 105 -11.95 19.90 -13.35
CA ASN A 105 -13.23 19.57 -13.96
C ASN A 105 -13.42 18.05 -13.95
N LEU A 106 -14.13 17.54 -12.92
CA LEU A 106 -14.36 16.11 -12.74
C LEU A 106 -15.07 15.47 -13.93
N ALA A 107 -16.00 16.19 -14.58
CA ALA A 107 -16.69 15.69 -15.76
C ALA A 107 -15.72 15.47 -16.94
N GLU A 108 -14.79 16.41 -17.15
CA GLU A 108 -13.74 16.29 -18.17
C GLU A 108 -12.78 15.14 -17.85
N GLU A 109 -12.30 15.03 -16.61
CA GLU A 109 -11.40 13.95 -16.20
C GLU A 109 -12.03 12.56 -16.40
N ARG A 110 -13.32 12.41 -16.09
CA ARG A 110 -14.06 11.15 -16.27
C ARG A 110 -14.31 10.82 -17.74
N ALA A 111 -14.38 11.83 -18.60
CA ALA A 111 -14.54 11.65 -20.04
C ALA A 111 -13.23 11.23 -20.72
N LYS A 112 -12.07 11.38 -20.05
CA LYS A 112 -10.79 10.92 -20.60
C LYS A 112 -10.80 9.40 -20.79
N PRO A 113 -10.14 8.90 -21.85
CA PRO A 113 -10.03 7.46 -22.05
C PRO A 113 -9.30 6.82 -20.87
N SER A 114 -9.83 5.69 -20.38
CA SER A 114 -9.04 4.82 -19.49
C SER A 114 -8.03 4.04 -20.31
N GLY A 115 -6.90 3.71 -19.70
CA GLY A 115 -5.96 2.79 -20.33
C GLY A 115 -6.53 1.37 -20.40
N GLU A 116 -5.83 0.54 -21.17
CA GLU A 116 -5.94 -0.91 -21.04
C GLU A 116 -5.19 -1.36 -19.78
N PHE A 117 -5.63 -2.48 -19.20
CA PHE A 117 -4.96 -3.07 -18.05
C PHE A 117 -3.53 -3.50 -18.43
N ALA A 118 -2.65 -3.57 -17.42
CA ALA A 118 -1.22 -3.78 -17.60
C ALA A 118 -0.90 -4.97 -18.51
N PRO A 119 -0.08 -4.78 -19.57
CA PRO A 119 0.39 -5.91 -20.34
C PRO A 119 1.36 -6.75 -19.51
N GLU A 120 1.33 -8.06 -19.77
CA GLU A 120 2.29 -9.00 -19.22
C GLU A 120 3.28 -9.45 -20.31
N TRP A 121 4.57 -9.19 -20.07
CA TRP A 121 5.66 -9.56 -20.97
C TRP A 121 6.53 -10.63 -20.33
N ASN A 122 6.65 -11.77 -20.99
CA ASN A 122 7.45 -12.88 -20.49
C ASN A 122 8.80 -12.90 -21.22
N LYS A 123 9.89 -13.24 -20.52
CA LYS A 123 11.23 -13.47 -21.12
C LYS A 123 11.14 -14.39 -22.35
N ALA A 124 10.35 -15.45 -22.24
CA ALA A 124 10.16 -16.44 -23.31
C ALA A 124 9.51 -15.87 -24.59
N ASP A 125 8.85 -14.71 -24.52
CA ASP A 125 8.27 -14.06 -25.71
C ASP A 125 9.30 -13.23 -26.50
N VAL A 126 10.46 -12.92 -25.90
CA VAL A 126 11.41 -11.92 -26.43
C VAL A 126 12.85 -12.41 -26.57
N MET A 127 13.21 -13.52 -25.91
CA MET A 127 14.56 -14.09 -25.96
C MET A 127 14.56 -15.58 -25.61
N ALA A 128 15.70 -16.25 -25.82
CA ALA A 128 15.89 -17.64 -25.47
C ALA A 128 15.88 -17.87 -23.96
N ALA A 129 15.51 -19.09 -23.52
CA ALA A 129 15.43 -19.43 -22.10
C ALA A 129 16.78 -19.38 -21.38
N ASP A 130 17.86 -19.67 -22.12
CA ASP A 130 19.26 -19.66 -21.65
C ASP A 130 19.98 -18.33 -21.88
N ALA A 131 19.26 -17.28 -22.31
CA ALA A 131 19.82 -15.94 -22.46
C ALA A 131 20.48 -15.47 -21.16
N GLY A 132 21.71 -14.98 -21.26
CA GLY A 132 22.54 -14.54 -20.13
C GLY A 132 22.17 -13.15 -19.62
N GLU A 133 22.82 -12.75 -18.52
CA GLU A 133 22.60 -11.46 -17.85
C GLU A 133 22.75 -10.26 -18.80
N GLU A 134 23.77 -10.25 -19.66
CA GLU A 134 24.01 -9.13 -20.58
C GLU A 134 22.95 -9.05 -21.70
N GLU A 135 22.42 -10.19 -22.14
CA GLU A 135 21.34 -10.22 -23.14
C GLU A 135 20.03 -9.67 -22.55
N GLU A 136 19.73 -10.01 -21.29
CA GLU A 136 18.60 -9.40 -20.57
C GLU A 136 18.78 -7.90 -20.38
N LEU A 137 19.97 -7.44 -20.00
CA LEU A 137 20.27 -6.01 -19.88
C LEU A 137 20.11 -5.27 -21.20
N GLU A 138 20.61 -5.85 -22.30
CA GLU A 138 20.50 -5.24 -23.61
C GLU A 138 19.03 -5.10 -24.04
N TYR A 139 18.19 -6.09 -23.72
CA TYR A 139 16.75 -5.98 -23.92
C TYR A 139 16.15 -4.79 -23.16
N PHE A 140 16.50 -4.60 -21.88
CA PHE A 140 16.03 -3.46 -21.10
C PHE A 140 16.55 -2.11 -21.63
N ARG A 141 17.80 -2.06 -22.11
CA ARG A 141 18.35 -0.85 -22.75
C ARG A 141 17.59 -0.49 -24.02
N CYS A 142 17.23 -1.48 -24.84
CA CYS A 142 16.43 -1.27 -26.03
C CYS A 142 14.98 -0.85 -25.70
N LEU A 143 14.46 -1.16 -24.51
CA LEU A 143 13.14 -0.69 -24.04
C LEU A 143 13.16 0.75 -23.51
N ARG A 144 14.32 1.24 -23.05
CA ARG A 144 14.48 2.58 -22.44
C ARG A 144 13.78 3.72 -23.22
N PRO A 145 13.88 3.82 -24.57
CA PRO A 145 13.26 4.93 -25.31
C PRO A 145 11.74 4.97 -25.21
N THR A 146 11.09 3.81 -25.03
CA THR A 146 9.63 3.67 -25.11
C THR A 146 8.97 3.38 -23.77
N ILE A 147 9.70 2.81 -22.81
CA ILE A 147 9.12 2.30 -21.55
C ILE A 147 8.34 3.36 -20.76
N LYS A 148 8.82 4.61 -20.70
CA LYS A 148 8.14 5.70 -19.98
C LYS A 148 6.80 6.06 -20.64
N THR A 149 6.72 6.01 -21.95
CA THR A 149 5.48 6.21 -22.73
C THR A 149 4.51 5.06 -22.50
N LEU A 150 5.00 3.82 -22.56
CA LEU A 150 4.18 2.63 -22.33
C LEU A 150 3.62 2.60 -20.90
N MET A 151 4.44 2.95 -19.89
CA MET A 151 3.95 3.10 -18.51
C MET A 151 2.89 4.19 -18.37
N ALA A 152 3.01 5.31 -19.10
CA ALA A 152 1.98 6.36 -19.08
C ALA A 152 0.66 5.90 -19.74
N GLN A 153 0.76 5.08 -20.78
CA GLN A 153 -0.40 4.51 -21.47
C GLN A 153 -1.13 3.48 -20.59
N TYR A 154 -0.42 2.43 -20.18
CA TYR A 154 -0.99 1.27 -19.48
C TYR A 154 -1.11 1.46 -17.95
N GLY A 155 -0.44 2.47 -17.38
CA GLY A 155 -0.37 2.70 -15.94
C GLY A 155 0.63 1.78 -15.21
N SER A 156 0.82 0.55 -15.69
CA SER A 156 1.86 -0.37 -15.22
C SER A 156 2.23 -1.38 -16.31
N ILE A 157 3.37 -2.04 -16.15
CA ILE A 157 3.88 -3.10 -17.03
C ILE A 157 4.36 -4.25 -16.14
N VAL A 158 3.94 -5.48 -16.44
CA VAL A 158 4.36 -6.66 -15.69
C VAL A 158 5.38 -7.43 -16.51
N MET A 159 6.59 -7.59 -15.99
CA MET A 159 7.67 -8.34 -16.64
C MET A 159 7.93 -9.63 -15.87
N ARG A 160 7.95 -10.78 -16.56
CA ARG A 160 8.09 -12.10 -15.93
C ARG A 160 9.23 -12.92 -16.51
N GLY A 161 9.89 -13.67 -15.64
CA GLY A 161 10.88 -14.69 -16.03
C GLY A 161 12.28 -14.18 -16.34
N PHE A 162 12.59 -12.90 -16.06
CA PHE A 162 13.93 -12.33 -16.21
C PHE A 162 14.81 -12.72 -15.02
N ASP A 163 15.90 -13.43 -15.30
CA ASP A 163 16.77 -14.01 -14.28
C ASP A 163 17.58 -12.94 -13.55
N ILE A 164 17.96 -11.85 -14.22
CA ILE A 164 18.73 -10.76 -13.60
C ILE A 164 17.99 -10.14 -12.40
N THR A 165 16.66 -10.15 -12.42
CA THR A 165 15.85 -9.50 -11.38
C THR A 165 15.68 -10.36 -10.12
N LYS A 166 16.24 -11.57 -10.06
CA LYS A 166 16.10 -12.46 -8.89
C LYS A 166 16.87 -11.99 -7.66
N GLU A 167 17.84 -11.11 -7.85
CA GLU A 167 18.68 -10.56 -6.79
C GLU A 167 18.63 -9.02 -6.78
N SER A 168 18.87 -8.42 -5.61
CA SER A 168 18.83 -6.96 -5.42
C SER A 168 19.74 -6.20 -6.39
N ASP A 169 20.95 -6.70 -6.64
CA ASP A 169 21.91 -6.07 -7.55
C ASP A 169 21.41 -6.05 -9.00
N GLY A 170 20.91 -7.18 -9.48
CA GLY A 170 20.41 -7.26 -10.85
C GLY A 170 19.07 -6.55 -11.04
N PHE A 171 18.24 -6.45 -10.00
CA PHE A 171 17.06 -5.59 -10.01
C PHE A 171 17.44 -4.10 -10.18
N LEU A 172 18.46 -3.61 -9.46
CA LEU A 172 18.98 -2.26 -9.66
C LEU A 172 19.54 -2.06 -11.08
N LYS A 173 20.35 -3.00 -11.58
CA LYS A 173 20.89 -2.93 -12.95
C LYS A 173 19.79 -2.84 -14.00
N MET A 174 18.73 -3.66 -13.88
CA MET A 174 17.56 -3.59 -14.76
C MET A 174 16.89 -2.21 -14.69
N TYR A 175 16.71 -1.67 -13.49
CA TYR A 175 16.09 -0.36 -13.27
C TYR A 175 16.89 0.78 -13.95
N LEU A 176 18.22 0.74 -13.84
CA LEU A 176 19.12 1.68 -14.51
C LEU A 176 19.14 1.46 -16.03
N ALA A 177 19.12 0.20 -16.51
CA ALA A 177 19.03 -0.15 -17.92
C ALA A 177 17.74 0.40 -18.57
N LEU A 178 16.62 0.44 -17.84
CA LEU A 178 15.39 1.10 -18.27
C LEU A 178 15.46 2.64 -18.25
N GLY A 179 16.55 3.23 -17.76
CA GLY A 179 16.71 4.68 -17.63
C GLY A 179 15.78 5.28 -16.58
N LEU A 180 15.52 4.52 -15.51
CA LEU A 180 14.75 4.96 -14.36
C LEU A 180 15.70 5.42 -13.25
N GLU A 181 15.29 6.45 -12.52
CA GLU A 181 16.10 7.11 -11.50
C GLU A 181 15.61 6.66 -10.12
N PRO A 182 16.43 5.95 -9.34
CA PRO A 182 16.05 5.54 -8.00
C PRO A 182 16.05 6.76 -7.09
N CYS A 183 15.08 6.81 -6.18
CA CYS A 183 15.03 7.81 -5.12
C CYS A 183 14.70 7.16 -3.79
N ASP A 184 15.01 7.88 -2.73
CA ASP A 184 14.88 7.42 -1.36
C ASP A 184 13.42 7.26 -0.97
N ASP A 185 13.05 6.09 -0.47
CA ASP A 185 11.67 5.83 -0.01
C ASP A 185 11.32 6.84 1.09
N PRO A 186 10.40 7.78 0.86
CA PRO A 186 10.17 8.81 1.86
C PRO A 186 9.41 8.27 3.10
N LEU A 187 8.99 6.99 3.11
CA LEU A 187 8.51 6.23 4.28
C LEU A 187 9.63 5.61 5.12
N GLN A 188 10.89 5.66 4.68
CA GLN A 188 12.01 5.17 5.49
C GLN A 188 12.09 5.89 6.86
N SER A 189 11.69 7.16 6.90
CA SER A 189 11.76 8.05 8.06
C SER A 189 10.82 7.61 9.20
N VAL A 190 9.77 6.86 8.86
CA VAL A 190 8.78 6.33 9.80
C VAL A 190 9.01 4.86 10.15
N ALA A 191 10.15 4.28 9.76
CA ALA A 191 10.56 2.89 10.07
C ALA A 191 9.51 1.84 9.69
N ALA A 192 8.70 2.10 8.65
CA ALA A 192 7.65 1.20 8.21
C ALA A 192 8.19 -0.01 7.44
N ARG A 193 9.39 0.11 6.85
CA ARG A 193 10.04 -0.89 6.01
C ARG A 193 11.47 -1.13 6.48
N ASP A 194 11.85 -2.40 6.56
CA ASP A 194 13.25 -2.78 6.69
C ASP A 194 13.87 -2.72 5.28
N ALA A 195 15.11 -2.24 5.20
CA ALA A 195 15.77 -2.15 3.91
C ALA A 195 16.47 -3.47 3.57
N VAL A 196 16.28 -3.93 2.34
CA VAL A 196 17.02 -5.09 1.81
C VAL A 196 18.45 -4.64 1.46
N ASP A 197 18.56 -3.46 0.85
CA ASP A 197 19.83 -2.79 0.56
C ASP A 197 19.60 -1.27 0.50
N LYS A 198 19.95 -0.56 1.59
CA LYS A 198 19.76 0.90 1.70
C LYS A 198 20.61 1.67 0.71
N GLU A 199 21.82 1.18 0.46
CA GLU A 199 22.77 1.88 -0.40
C GLU A 199 22.29 1.86 -1.85
N LYS A 200 21.51 0.83 -2.23
CA LYS A 200 20.92 0.64 -3.56
C LYS A 200 19.47 1.12 -3.70
N GLY A 201 18.86 1.61 -2.63
CA GLY A 201 17.45 2.06 -2.64
C GLY A 201 16.46 0.91 -2.83
N VAL A 202 16.81 -0.31 -2.36
CA VAL A 202 15.93 -1.48 -2.43
C VAL A 202 15.39 -1.78 -1.03
N TYR A 203 14.07 -1.65 -0.88
CA TYR A 203 13.38 -1.76 0.40
C TYR A 203 12.44 -2.97 0.40
N GLU A 204 12.24 -3.56 1.58
CA GLU A 204 11.32 -4.67 1.73
C GLU A 204 9.89 -4.14 1.90
N ALA A 205 9.00 -4.53 0.99
CA ALA A 205 7.58 -4.25 1.13
C ALA A 205 7.01 -5.11 2.29
N VAL A 206 6.75 -4.47 3.45
CA VAL A 206 6.11 -5.01 4.67
C VAL A 206 6.13 -6.56 4.78
N ASN A 207 7.24 -7.15 5.23
CA ASN A 207 7.38 -8.60 5.41
C ASN A 207 7.31 -9.05 6.89
N LYS A 208 6.66 -8.27 7.75
CA LYS A 208 6.47 -8.66 9.14
C LYS A 208 5.45 -9.80 9.20
N GLU A 209 5.83 -10.96 9.74
CA GLU A 209 4.93 -12.11 9.90
C GLU A 209 3.64 -11.74 10.65
N SER A 210 3.75 -10.86 11.64
CA SER A 210 2.59 -10.32 12.37
C SER A 210 1.59 -9.57 11.47
N ARG A 211 2.03 -9.09 10.29
CA ARG A 211 1.22 -8.40 9.29
C ARG A 211 0.79 -9.29 8.12
N ALA A 212 1.25 -10.55 8.04
CA ALA A 212 0.93 -11.45 6.93
C ALA A 212 -0.56 -11.78 6.77
N LYS A 213 -1.37 -11.56 7.82
CA LYS A 213 -2.83 -11.79 7.81
C LYS A 213 -3.65 -10.54 7.47
N TYR A 214 -3.00 -9.41 7.25
CA TYR A 214 -3.68 -8.13 7.04
C TYR A 214 -3.78 -7.82 5.55
N PHE A 215 -4.97 -7.39 5.14
CA PHE A 215 -5.16 -6.77 3.85
C PHE A 215 -4.61 -5.34 3.89
N VAL A 216 -3.64 -5.04 3.02
CA VAL A 216 -3.16 -3.67 2.82
C VAL A 216 -4.16 -2.97 1.89
N GLY A 217 -4.85 -1.96 2.42
CA GLY A 217 -5.83 -1.19 1.63
C GLY A 217 -5.20 -0.50 0.41
N MET A 218 -6.00 -0.30 -0.63
CA MET A 218 -5.55 0.38 -1.85
C MET A 218 -5.08 1.81 -1.54
N HIS A 219 -3.92 2.19 -2.06
CA HIS A 219 -3.33 3.51 -1.90
C HIS A 219 -2.39 3.80 -3.07
N ASN A 220 -2.07 5.08 -3.27
CA ASN A 220 -0.90 5.47 -4.05
C ASN A 220 0.33 5.44 -3.14
N GLU A 221 1.47 5.07 -3.70
CA GLU A 221 2.74 5.08 -2.99
C GLU A 221 3.08 6.52 -2.57
N GLN A 222 3.03 6.78 -1.26
CA GLN A 222 3.27 8.06 -0.57
C GLN A 222 2.79 9.33 -1.29
N VAL A 223 1.66 9.89 -0.86
CA VAL A 223 1.11 11.18 -1.35
C VAL A 223 1.42 12.35 -0.42
N GLY A 224 2.71 12.55 -0.13
CA GLY A 224 3.21 13.53 0.85
C GLY A 224 3.85 14.77 0.23
N THR A 225 4.84 15.34 0.93
CA THR A 225 5.67 16.46 0.44
C THR A 225 6.56 16.03 -0.73
N ARG A 226 7.12 14.82 -0.64
CA ARG A 226 7.87 14.15 -1.71
C ARG A 226 7.14 12.87 -2.08
N SER A 227 7.11 12.57 -3.38
CA SER A 227 6.43 11.39 -3.90
C SER A 227 7.20 10.80 -5.09
N PRO A 228 7.40 9.47 -5.14
CA PRO A 228 7.92 8.85 -6.35
C PRO A 228 6.87 8.99 -7.47
N ARG A 229 7.32 9.29 -8.69
CA ARG A 229 6.41 9.34 -9.85
C ARG A 229 6.02 7.95 -10.36
N ARG A 230 6.82 6.94 -10.02
CA ARG A 230 6.71 5.54 -10.45
C ARG A 230 7.35 4.68 -9.36
N ALA A 231 6.85 3.47 -9.20
CA ALA A 231 7.45 2.46 -8.34
C ALA A 231 7.73 1.20 -9.17
N ALA A 232 8.78 0.48 -8.81
CA ALA A 232 9.08 -0.84 -9.34
C ALA A 232 9.07 -1.84 -8.19
N PHE A 233 8.44 -2.98 -8.42
CA PHE A 233 8.32 -4.06 -7.45
C PHE A 233 8.93 -5.33 -8.03
N VAL A 234 9.54 -6.13 -7.17
CA VAL A 234 10.17 -7.40 -7.53
C VAL A 234 9.81 -8.46 -6.49
N CYS A 235 9.55 -9.68 -6.96
CA CYS A 235 9.21 -10.81 -6.11
C CYS A 235 10.43 -11.73 -6.00
N PHE A 236 11.25 -11.56 -4.96
CA PHE A 236 12.38 -12.46 -4.69
C PHE A 236 11.92 -13.82 -4.13
N LYS A 237 10.87 -13.82 -3.31
CA LYS A 237 10.28 -15.02 -2.73
C LYS A 237 8.76 -14.97 -2.88
N PRO A 238 8.14 -15.87 -3.66
CA PRO A 238 6.69 -15.96 -3.72
C PRO A 238 6.12 -16.42 -2.37
N ALA A 239 4.91 -15.97 -2.05
CA ALA A 239 4.17 -16.46 -0.89
C ALA A 239 3.68 -17.90 -1.11
N ASP A 240 3.57 -18.67 -0.03
CA ASP A 240 3.02 -20.04 -0.10
C ASP A 240 1.51 -20.05 -0.42
N ASP A 241 0.80 -19.03 0.07
CA ASP A 241 -0.63 -18.78 -0.17
C ASP A 241 -0.92 -17.27 -0.10
N GLY A 242 -1.80 -16.78 -0.98
CA GLY A 242 -2.11 -15.35 -1.13
C GLY A 242 -0.90 -14.49 -1.50
N GLY A 243 -0.84 -13.26 -0.96
CA GLY A 243 0.29 -12.34 -1.16
C GLY A 243 0.30 -11.66 -2.53
N GLU A 244 -0.81 -11.71 -3.27
CA GLU A 244 -0.93 -11.06 -4.57
C GLU A 244 -0.78 -9.54 -4.47
N PHE A 245 -0.02 -8.97 -5.40
CA PHE A 245 0.11 -7.53 -5.52
C PHE A 245 -1.05 -6.98 -6.34
N LEU A 246 -2.00 -6.33 -5.68
CA LEU A 246 -3.20 -5.79 -6.31
C LEU A 246 -2.93 -4.43 -6.95
N LEU A 247 -3.33 -4.28 -8.21
CA LEU A 247 -3.23 -3.04 -8.97
C LEU A 247 -4.61 -2.58 -9.40
N LEU A 248 -4.84 -1.27 -9.36
CA LEU A 248 -6.06 -0.62 -9.82
C LEU A 248 -5.70 0.57 -10.70
N ASP A 249 -6.36 0.69 -11.86
CA ASP A 249 -6.25 1.91 -12.67
C ASP A 249 -7.10 3.02 -12.04
N GLY A 250 -6.43 4.01 -11.44
CA GLY A 250 -7.07 5.17 -10.82
C GLY A 250 -7.93 5.99 -11.79
N ARG A 251 -7.62 6.02 -13.09
CA ARG A 251 -8.44 6.70 -14.11
C ARG A 251 -9.76 5.98 -14.31
N LYS A 252 -9.71 4.65 -14.41
CA LYS A 252 -10.90 3.82 -14.51
C LYS A 252 -11.72 3.91 -13.22
N MET A 253 -11.08 3.87 -12.06
CA MET A 253 -11.75 4.07 -10.76
C MET A 253 -12.52 5.40 -10.74
N LEU A 254 -11.87 6.51 -11.10
CA LEU A 254 -12.52 7.83 -11.11
C LEU A 254 -13.74 7.88 -12.04
N ARG A 255 -13.66 7.25 -13.22
CA ARG A 255 -14.79 7.18 -14.14
C ARG A 255 -15.95 6.36 -13.58
N ASP A 256 -15.64 5.22 -12.99
CA ASP A 256 -16.61 4.21 -12.56
C ASP A 256 -17.26 4.56 -11.20
N LEU A 257 -16.66 5.45 -10.41
CA LEU A 257 -17.25 5.97 -9.17
C LEU A 257 -18.51 6.82 -9.46
N ASP A 258 -19.43 6.82 -8.48
CA ASP A 258 -20.64 7.62 -8.53
C ASP A 258 -20.32 9.12 -8.60
N ALA A 259 -21.05 9.84 -9.45
CA ALA A 259 -20.77 11.24 -9.75
C ALA A 259 -21.04 12.14 -8.54
N GLU A 260 -22.19 11.97 -7.88
CA GLU A 260 -22.59 12.79 -6.73
C GLU A 260 -21.63 12.55 -5.56
N PHE A 261 -21.22 11.29 -5.34
CA PHE A 261 -20.21 10.96 -4.34
C PHE A 261 -18.86 11.63 -4.63
N LEU A 262 -18.39 11.62 -5.88
CA LEU A 262 -17.13 12.27 -6.25
C LEU A 262 -17.20 13.79 -6.06
N ASP A 263 -18.29 14.41 -6.48
CA ASP A 263 -18.52 15.84 -6.29
C ASP A 263 -18.50 16.18 -4.79
N GLU A 264 -19.20 15.40 -3.97
CA GLU A 264 -19.19 15.57 -2.51
C GLU A 264 -17.76 15.46 -1.93
N MET A 265 -17.00 14.44 -2.33
CA MET A 265 -15.64 14.22 -1.85
C MET A 265 -14.69 15.33 -2.27
N TYR A 266 -14.87 15.86 -3.49
CA TYR A 266 -14.07 16.97 -4.00
C TYR A 266 -14.40 18.28 -3.30
N GLU A 267 -15.68 18.58 -3.08
CA GLU A 267 -16.11 19.79 -2.38
C GLU A 267 -15.73 19.76 -0.90
N LYS A 268 -15.99 18.63 -0.22
CA LYS A 268 -15.78 18.53 1.23
C LYS A 268 -14.33 18.27 1.62
N GLN A 269 -13.52 17.77 0.68
CA GLN A 269 -12.15 17.33 0.89
C GLN A 269 -12.05 16.14 1.88
N VAL A 270 -10.95 15.39 1.79
CA VAL A 270 -10.70 14.23 2.67
C VAL A 270 -9.68 14.59 3.73
N ARG A 271 -9.96 14.20 4.98
CA ARG A 271 -9.04 14.34 6.11
C ARG A 271 -8.75 12.97 6.70
N PHE A 272 -7.47 12.61 6.74
CA PHE A 272 -7.01 11.38 7.37
C PHE A 272 -6.56 11.67 8.80
N ILE A 273 -7.11 10.93 9.77
CA ILE A 273 -6.70 11.02 11.18
C ILE A 273 -5.83 9.79 11.47
N ALA A 274 -4.53 10.02 11.66
CA ALA A 274 -3.55 8.94 11.79
C ALA A 274 -3.14 8.62 13.23
N ALA A 275 -3.25 9.58 14.15
CA ALA A 275 -2.86 9.40 15.54
C ALA A 275 -3.67 10.27 16.49
N GLU A 276 -4.04 9.70 17.63
CA GLU A 276 -4.49 10.44 18.80
C GLU A 276 -3.31 10.55 19.76
N LEU A 277 -2.93 11.77 20.11
CA LEU A 277 -1.93 11.97 21.16
C LEU A 277 -2.62 11.77 22.51
N PRO A 278 -2.15 10.84 23.37
CA PRO A 278 -2.80 10.53 24.65
C PRO A 278 -2.48 11.60 25.69
N LEU A 279 -2.90 12.84 25.40
CA LEU A 279 -2.76 14.00 26.29
C LEU A 279 -3.90 14.06 27.32
N GLY A 280 -4.51 12.93 27.66
CA GLY A 280 -5.64 12.83 28.59
C GLY A 280 -5.34 13.37 29.98
N PHE A 281 -4.05 13.45 30.38
CA PHE A 281 -3.65 14.11 31.63
C PHE A 281 -4.01 15.61 31.66
N LEU A 282 -4.15 16.26 30.50
CA LEU A 282 -4.55 17.66 30.40
C LEU A 282 -6.05 17.88 30.63
N GLU A 283 -6.85 16.81 30.70
CA GLU A 283 -8.25 16.91 31.09
C GLU A 283 -8.42 17.18 32.59
N ALA A 284 -7.42 16.81 33.40
CA ALA A 284 -7.38 17.12 34.83
C ALA A 284 -6.90 18.55 35.13
N VAL A 285 -6.44 19.28 34.12
CA VAL A 285 -5.95 20.66 34.25
C VAL A 285 -7.13 21.63 34.19
N HIS A 286 -7.13 22.65 35.07
CA HIS A 286 -8.17 23.66 35.11
C HIS A 286 -8.37 24.31 33.72
N PRO A 287 -9.62 24.53 33.25
CA PRO A 287 -9.91 24.97 31.88
C PRO A 287 -9.11 26.18 31.42
N LYS A 288 -8.99 27.23 32.25
CA LYS A 288 -8.20 28.44 31.94
C LYS A 288 -6.70 28.16 31.68
N VAL A 289 -6.13 27.14 32.31
CA VAL A 289 -4.73 26.75 32.12
C VAL A 289 -4.60 25.88 30.88
N ARG A 290 -5.58 25.00 30.62
CA ARG A 290 -5.66 24.21 29.37
C ARG A 290 -5.71 25.12 28.13
N ASP A 291 -6.58 26.13 28.14
CA ASP A 291 -6.72 27.09 27.03
C ASP A 291 -5.42 27.89 26.78
N MET A 292 -4.66 28.17 27.84
CA MET A 292 -3.36 28.86 27.75
C MET A 292 -2.25 27.95 27.18
N LEU A 293 -2.32 26.64 27.44
CA LEU A 293 -1.30 25.66 27.04
C LEU A 293 -1.59 25.00 25.69
N GLU A 294 -2.84 25.00 25.22
CA GLU A 294 -3.27 24.31 24.00
C GLU A 294 -2.48 24.73 22.77
N LYS A 295 -2.44 26.04 22.45
CA LYS A 295 -1.74 26.56 21.26
C LYS A 295 -0.22 26.28 21.30
N PRO A 296 0.52 26.56 22.40
CA PRO A 296 1.93 26.21 22.51
C PRO A 296 2.20 24.70 22.35
N MET A 297 1.36 23.86 22.94
CA MET A 297 1.55 22.40 22.87
C MET A 297 1.27 21.85 21.48
N LEU A 298 0.22 22.32 20.81
CA LEU A 298 -0.05 21.98 19.41
C LEU A 298 1.09 22.42 18.49
N ALA A 299 1.65 23.62 18.69
CA ALA A 299 2.78 24.11 17.91
C ALA A 299 4.03 23.24 18.11
N MET A 300 4.36 22.89 19.35
CA MET A 300 5.49 21.99 19.65
C MET A 300 5.29 20.59 19.08
N ALA A 301 4.09 20.01 19.24
CA ALA A 301 3.76 18.70 18.70
C ALA A 301 3.82 18.70 17.16
N SER A 302 3.32 19.75 16.51
CA SER A 302 3.38 19.92 15.05
C SER A 302 4.83 20.00 14.58
N GLN A 303 5.68 20.79 15.25
CA GLN A 303 7.09 20.91 14.91
C GLN A 303 7.85 19.59 15.12
N ALA A 304 7.55 18.86 16.19
CA ALA A 304 8.15 17.55 16.45
C ALA A 304 7.71 16.51 15.41
N ALA A 305 6.45 16.55 14.96
CA ALA A 305 5.94 15.64 13.96
C ALA A 305 6.50 15.96 12.56
N LYS A 306 6.56 17.23 12.16
CA LYS A 306 7.18 17.69 10.90
C LYS A 306 8.66 17.31 10.75
N LYS A 307 9.37 17.11 11.87
CA LYS A 307 10.75 16.59 11.85
C LYS A 307 10.84 15.09 11.54
N LYS A 308 9.75 14.34 11.67
CA LYS A 308 9.72 12.89 11.54
C LYS A 308 8.93 12.38 10.34
N VAL A 309 7.97 13.16 9.84
CA VAL A 309 7.15 12.76 8.70
C VAL A 309 7.20 13.82 7.61
N ASP A 310 7.23 13.36 6.35
CA ASP A 310 7.29 14.22 5.18
C ASP A 310 5.89 14.41 4.55
N PHE A 311 4.94 14.89 5.34
CA PHE A 311 3.61 15.31 4.91
C PHE A 311 3.02 16.38 5.84
N ASP A 312 2.07 17.16 5.33
CA ASP A 312 1.38 18.17 6.10
C ASP A 312 0.53 17.53 7.21
N ILE A 313 0.76 17.96 8.46
CA ILE A 313 -0.04 17.56 9.61
C ILE A 313 -0.84 18.76 10.11
N ASP A 314 -2.15 18.59 10.17
CA ASP A 314 -3.06 19.42 10.95
C ASP A 314 -3.31 18.73 12.31
N LEU A 315 -2.86 19.35 13.40
CA LEU A 315 -3.15 18.87 14.75
C LEU A 315 -4.37 19.62 15.28
N GLN A 316 -5.45 18.88 15.52
CA GLN A 316 -6.68 19.43 16.06
C GLN A 316 -6.92 18.93 17.48
N TRP A 317 -7.33 19.85 18.35
CA TRP A 317 -7.83 19.49 19.67
C TRP A 317 -9.30 19.08 19.54
N THR A 318 -9.57 17.78 19.50
CA THR A 318 -10.93 17.24 19.56
C THR A 318 -11.27 16.90 20.99
N LYS A 319 -12.41 17.40 21.50
CA LYS A 319 -12.98 16.87 22.74
C LYS A 319 -13.53 15.50 22.41
N VAL A 320 -12.98 14.45 23.03
CA VAL A 320 -13.61 13.12 23.00
C VAL A 320 -15.01 13.29 23.58
N ARG A 321 -16.03 12.98 22.78
CA ARG A 321 -17.43 13.02 23.22
C ARG A 321 -17.78 11.79 24.04
#